data_AF-A0A0A8JJ43-F1
#
_entry.id   AF-A0A0A8JJ43-F1
#
_cell.length_a   1.000
_cell.length_b   1.000
_cell.length_c   1.000
_cell.angle_alpha   90.00
_cell.angle_beta   90.00
_cell.angle_gamma   90.00
#
_symmetry.space_group_name_H-M   'P 1'
#
loop_
_entity.id
_entity.type
_entity.pdbx_description
1 polymer ?
#
loop_
_entity_poly.entity_id
_entity_poly.type
_entity_poly.pdbx_seq_one_letter_code
_entity_poly.pdbx_strand_id
1 'polypeptide(L)'
;MEDLVVSVFCIVMGIYVIAKNRKVVRELSFLQLVFALFSFLAAVGIAFVSIYYGGNWIAGQFSNPAVRFIVFALIVLLTLSLWSWILRKMLHKITNGVLPGKG
;
A
#
# COMPACT_ATOMS: atom_id res chain seq x y z
N MET A 1 -15.44 -20.23 -6.52
CA MET A 1 -14.27 -21.08 -6.21
C MET A 1 -12.97 -20.32 -6.42
N GLU A 2 -12.86 -19.53 -7.48
CA GLU A 2 -11.67 -18.71 -7.79
C GLU A 2 -11.31 -17.71 -6.66
N ASP A 3 -12.30 -17.02 -6.07
CA ASP A 3 -12.06 -16.07 -4.98
C ASP A 3 -11.47 -16.71 -3.72
N LEU A 4 -11.88 -17.95 -3.43
CA LEU A 4 -11.37 -18.73 -2.30
C LEU A 4 -9.92 -19.15 -2.55
N VAL A 5 -9.59 -19.56 -3.78
CA VAL A 5 -8.23 -19.95 -4.17
C VAL A 5 -7.29 -18.75 -4.04
N VAL A 6 -7.68 -17.58 -4.56
CA VAL A 6 -6.88 -16.35 -4.46
C VAL A 6 -6.70 -15.93 -3.01
N SER A 7 -7.76 -15.98 -2.20
CA SER A 7 -7.69 -15.61 -0.78
C SER A 7 -6.76 -16.53 0.01
N VAL A 8 -6.84 -17.84 -0.20
CA VAL A 8 -5.94 -18.82 0.43
C VAL A 8 -4.49 -18.57 0.00
N PHE A 9 -4.26 -18.30 -1.29
CA PHE A 9 -2.92 -18.01 -1.80
C PHE A 9 -2.31 -16.75 -1.17
N CYS A 10 -3.10 -15.68 -1.03
CA CYS A 10 -2.69 -14.45 -0.36
C CYS A 10 -2.32 -14.70 1.12
N ILE A 11 -3.13 -15.49 1.84
CA ILE A 11 -2.85 -15.82 3.24
C ILE A 11 -1.55 -16.63 3.36
N VAL A 12 -1.39 -17.67 2.52
CA VAL A 12 -0.19 -18.52 2.51
C VAL A 12 1.06 -17.70 2.18
N MET A 13 0.99 -16.83 1.17
CA MET A 13 2.08 -15.90 0.83
C MET A 13 2.41 -14.96 1.99
N GLY A 14 1.40 -14.40 2.65
CA GLY A 14 1.59 -13.55 3.82
C GLY A 14 2.33 -14.30 4.95
N ILE A 15 1.87 -15.50 5.28
CA ILE A 15 2.50 -16.37 6.30
C ILE A 15 3.94 -16.71 5.88
N TYR A 16 4.18 -17.06 4.61
CA TYR A 16 5.50 -17.38 4.09
C TYR A 16 6.46 -16.19 4.22
N VAL A 17 6.04 -14.99 3.85
CA VAL A 17 6.85 -13.76 3.95
C VAL A 17 7.17 -13.46 5.42
N ILE A 18 6.20 -13.60 6.32
CA ILE A 18 6.41 -13.42 7.77
C ILE A 18 7.38 -14.46 8.32
N ALA A 19 7.21 -15.74 7.94
CA ALA A 19 8.08 -16.83 8.37
C ALA A 19 9.52 -16.65 7.86
N LYS A 20 9.69 -16.24 6.60
CA LYS A 20 11.00 -15.94 6.00
C LYS A 20 11.70 -14.77 6.70
N ASN A 21 10.95 -13.76 7.10
CA ASN A 21 11.46 -12.56 7.79
C ASN A 21 11.28 -12.61 9.32
N ARG A 22 11.11 -13.82 9.89
CA ARG A 22 10.77 -14.01 11.32
C ARG A 22 11.74 -13.31 12.27
N LYS A 23 13.03 -13.20 11.91
CA LYS A 23 14.04 -12.50 12.73
C LYS A 23 13.71 -11.02 12.87
N VAL A 24 13.40 -10.35 11.75
CA VAL A 24 12.99 -8.94 11.72
C VAL A 24 11.68 -8.76 12.48
N VAL A 25 10.68 -9.60 12.19
CA VAL A 25 9.37 -9.54 12.84
C VAL A 25 9.46 -9.73 14.37
N ARG A 26 10.43 -10.52 14.85
CA ARG A 26 10.67 -10.74 16.28
C ARG A 26 11.32 -9.55 16.98
N GLU A 27 12.05 -8.70 16.25
CA GLU A 27 12.58 -7.44 16.78
C GLU A 27 11.50 -6.36 16.92
N LEU A 28 10.38 -6.50 16.19
CA LEU A 28 9.24 -5.60 16.33
C LEU A 28 8.38 -5.97 17.54
N SER A 29 8.06 -4.97 18.36
CA SER A 29 7.03 -5.13 19.38
C SER A 29 5.67 -5.38 18.74
N PHE A 30 4.81 -6.16 19.39
CA PHE A 30 3.43 -6.41 18.95
C PHE A 30 2.69 -5.10 18.64
N LEU A 31 2.90 -4.04 19.45
CA LEU A 31 2.33 -2.72 19.20
C LEU A 31 2.84 -2.09 17.90
N GLN A 32 4.14 -2.19 17.60
CA GLN A 32 4.70 -1.65 16.35
C GLN A 32 4.14 -2.37 15.13
N LEU A 33 3.90 -3.68 15.25
CA LEU A 33 3.30 -4.48 14.18
C LEU A 33 1.84 -4.08 13.94
N VAL A 34 1.06 -3.87 15.00
CA VAL A 34 -0.33 -3.39 14.89
C VAL A 34 -0.38 -1.98 14.29
N PHE A 35 0.47 -1.05 14.73
CA PHE A 35 0.53 0.30 14.16
C PHE A 35 1.01 0.32 12.71
N ALA A 36 1.95 -0.57 12.34
CA ALA A 36 2.40 -0.74 10.97
C ALA A 36 1.26 -1.24 10.07
N LEU A 37 0.51 -2.24 10.53
CA LEU A 37 -0.66 -2.76 9.82
C LEU A 37 -1.74 -1.69 9.64
N PHE A 38 -2.04 -0.95 10.71
CA PHE A 38 -3.03 0.14 10.66
C PHE A 38 -2.60 1.25 9.70
N SER A 39 -1.31 1.63 9.72
CA SER A 39 -0.76 2.63 8.80
C SER A 39 -0.85 2.18 7.35
N PHE A 40 -0.61 0.89 7.08
CA PHE A 40 -0.79 0.31 5.75
C PHE A 40 -2.25 0.38 5.29
N LEU A 41 -3.18 -0.08 6.12
CA LEU A 41 -4.62 -0.05 5.80
C LEU A 41 -5.12 1.39 5.58
N ALA A 42 -4.69 2.33 6.42
CA ALA A 42 -5.02 3.74 6.28
C ALA A 42 -4.46 4.32 4.97
N ALA A 43 -3.19 4.04 4.64
CA ALA A 43 -2.58 4.51 3.40
C ALA A 43 -3.31 3.97 2.16
N VAL A 44 -3.64 2.67 2.15
CA VAL A 44 -4.40 2.05 1.05
C VAL A 44 -5.81 2.66 0.95
N GLY A 45 -6.50 2.83 2.08
CA GLY A 45 -7.83 3.44 2.11
C GLY A 45 -7.82 4.87 1.58
N ILE A 46 -6.88 5.71 2.03
CA ILE A 46 -6.79 7.10 1.56
C ILE A 46 -6.36 7.15 0.09
N ALA A 47 -5.42 6.30 -0.35
CA ALA A 47 -5.04 6.20 -1.75
C ALA A 47 -6.24 5.82 -2.63
N PHE A 48 -7.04 4.85 -2.20
CA PHE A 48 -8.25 4.44 -2.91
C PHE A 48 -9.25 5.58 -3.03
N VAL A 49 -9.57 6.27 -1.93
CA VAL A 49 -10.45 7.45 -1.93
C VAL A 49 -9.91 8.56 -2.85
N SER A 50 -8.59 8.81 -2.79
CA SER A 50 -7.93 9.84 -3.61
C SER A 50 -8.02 9.52 -5.10
N ILE A 51 -7.82 8.26 -5.49
CA ILE A 51 -7.91 7.82 -6.88
C ILE A 51 -9.36 7.85 -7.36
N TYR A 52 -10.28 7.30 -6.57
CA TYR A 52 -11.68 7.16 -6.96
C TYR A 52 -12.37 8.51 -7.10
N TYR A 53 -12.22 9.41 -6.12
CA TYR A 53 -12.85 10.73 -6.16
C TYR A 53 -11.96 11.76 -6.85
N GLY A 54 -10.70 11.90 -6.41
CA GLY A 54 -9.78 12.90 -6.95
C GLY A 54 -9.34 12.59 -8.38
N GLY A 55 -8.94 11.34 -8.64
CA GLY A 55 -8.53 10.90 -9.97
C GLY A 55 -9.64 10.99 -11.01
N ASN A 56 -10.85 10.56 -10.66
CA ASN A 56 -11.99 10.66 -11.58
C ASN A 56 -12.45 12.11 -11.80
N TRP A 57 -12.38 12.97 -10.79
CA TRP A 57 -12.71 14.40 -10.93
C TRP A 57 -11.76 15.12 -11.90
N ILE A 58 -10.45 14.90 -11.76
CA ILE A 58 -9.44 15.49 -12.65
C ILE A 58 -9.54 14.92 -14.06
N ALA A 59 -9.63 13.59 -14.19
CA ALA A 59 -9.73 12.94 -15.49
C ALA A 59 -11.04 13.30 -16.22
N GLY A 60 -12.11 13.59 -15.48
CA GLY A 60 -13.41 14.01 -16.01
C GLY A 60 -13.40 15.40 -16.68
N GLN A 61 -12.37 16.21 -16.48
CA GLN A 61 -12.21 17.50 -17.17
C GLN A 61 -11.84 17.34 -18.65
N PHE A 62 -11.42 16.14 -19.07
CA PHE A 62 -10.99 15.87 -20.43
C PHE A 62 -12.07 15.12 -21.20
N SER A 63 -12.56 15.73 -22.28
CA SER A 63 -13.58 15.12 -23.16
C SER A 63 -13.01 14.03 -24.07
N ASN A 64 -11.69 14.05 -24.35
CA ASN A 64 -11.05 13.02 -25.18
C ASN A 64 -10.77 11.76 -24.33
N PRO A 65 -11.32 10.58 -24.70
CA PRO A 65 -11.17 9.35 -23.93
C PRO A 65 -9.73 8.86 -23.80
N ALA A 66 -8.89 9.08 -24.82
CA ALA A 66 -7.48 8.69 -24.77
C ALA A 66 -6.69 9.54 -23.77
N VAL A 67 -6.92 10.87 -23.78
CA VAL A 67 -6.29 11.80 -22.84
C VAL A 67 -6.76 11.53 -21.41
N ARG A 68 -8.06 11.28 -21.24
CA ARG A 68 -8.66 10.90 -19.95
C ARG A 68 -8.00 9.66 -19.35
N PHE A 69 -7.76 8.62 -20.17
CA PHE A 69 -7.10 7.39 -19.73
C PHE A 69 -5.65 7.65 -19.30
N ILE A 70 -4.88 8.39 -20.09
CA ILE A 70 -3.48 8.72 -19.79
C ILE A 70 -3.38 9.52 -18.48
N VAL A 71 -4.22 10.55 -18.33
CA VAL A 71 -4.25 11.38 -17.13
C VAL A 71 -4.65 10.56 -15.90
N PHE A 72 -5.65 9.69 -16.01
CA PHE A 72 -6.06 8.82 -14.91
C PHE A 72 -4.93 7.86 -14.50
N ALA A 73 -4.26 7.22 -15.47
CA ALA A 73 -3.12 6.34 -15.21
C ALA A 73 -1.98 7.09 -14.50
N LEU A 74 -1.67 8.32 -14.94
CA LEU A 74 -0.68 9.17 -14.26
C LEU A 74 -1.06 9.48 -12.82
N ILE A 75 -2.33 9.81 -12.55
CA ILE A 75 -2.79 10.10 -11.19
C ILE A 75 -2.66 8.86 -10.29
N VAL A 76 -3.00 7.67 -10.81
CA VAL A 76 -2.82 6.41 -10.08
C VAL A 76 -1.35 6.20 -9.72
N LEU A 77 -0.45 6.34 -10.70
CA LEU A 77 1.00 6.16 -10.48
C LEU A 77 1.57 7.16 -9.47
N LEU A 78 1.19 8.43 -9.58
CA LEU A 78 1.61 9.48 -8.64
C LEU A 78 1.08 9.21 -7.23
N THR A 79 -0.19 8.84 -7.12
CA THR A 79 -0.83 8.55 -5.83
C THR A 79 -0.16 7.36 -5.16
N LEU A 80 0.03 6.24 -5.88
CA LEU A 80 0.71 5.06 -5.36
C LEU A 80 2.16 5.36 -4.95
N SER A 81 2.88 6.16 -5.73
CA SER A 81 4.27 6.55 -5.43
C SER A 81 4.34 7.40 -4.16
N LEU A 82 3.47 8.41 -4.04
CA LEU A 82 3.39 9.29 -2.87
C LEU A 82 3.04 8.50 -1.60
N TRP A 83 1.99 7.67 -1.65
CA TRP A 83 1.59 6.87 -0.50
C TRP A 83 2.64 5.82 -0.13
N SER A 84 3.31 5.22 -1.11
CA SER A 84 4.43 4.31 -0.85
C SER A 84 5.57 5.01 -0.12
N TRP A 85 5.91 6.24 -0.52
CA TRP A 85 6.95 7.03 0.13
C TRP A 85 6.57 7.43 1.57
N ILE A 86 5.35 7.92 1.76
CA ILE A 86 4.81 8.27 3.08
C ILE A 86 4.80 7.06 3.99
N LEU A 87 4.28 5.93 3.51
CA LEU A 87 4.19 4.68 4.26
C LEU A 87 5.58 4.18 4.68
N ARG A 88 6.58 4.21 3.79
CA ARG A 88 7.97 3.88 4.14
C ARG A 88 8.51 4.76 5.25
N LYS A 89 8.26 6.07 5.18
CA LYS A 89 8.69 7.03 6.20
C LYS A 89 7.98 6.79 7.55
N MET A 90 6.69 6.48 7.52
CA MET A 90 5.91 6.13 8.71
C MET A 90 6.40 4.83 9.33
N LEU A 91 6.59 3.78 8.52
CA LEU A 91 7.17 2.50 8.95
C LEU A 91 8.53 2.71 9.59
N HIS A 92 9.40 3.51 8.98
CA HIS A 92 10.71 3.84 9.56
C HIS A 92 10.60 4.48 10.95
N LYS A 93 9.65 5.39 11.12
CA LYS A 93 9.41 6.04 12.40
C LYS A 93 8.78 5.11 13.45
N ILE A 94 7.78 4.30 13.06
CA ILE A 94 7.05 3.39 13.95
C ILE A 94 7.96 2.24 14.42
N THR A 95 8.80 1.75 13.53
CA THR A 95 9.64 0.57 13.76
C THR A 95 11.05 0.95 14.24
N ASN A 96 11.29 2.21 14.63
CA ASN A 96 12.59 2.72 15.08
C ASN A 96 13.74 2.37 14.11
N GLY A 97 13.47 2.42 12.80
CA GLY A 97 14.44 2.15 11.76
C GLY A 97 14.66 0.68 11.41
N VAL A 98 13.94 -0.26 12.02
CA VAL A 98 13.98 -1.69 11.66
C VAL A 98 13.40 -1.94 10.27
N LEU A 99 12.36 -1.19 9.87
CA LEU A 99 11.75 -1.24 8.53
C LEU A 99 11.72 0.15 7.87
N PRO A 100 11.85 0.29 6.54
CA PRO A 100 12.29 -0.74 5.61
C PRO A 100 13.76 -1.06 5.91
N GLY A 101 14.09 -2.35 6.08
CA GLY A 101 15.47 -2.77 6.34
C GLY A 101 16.40 -2.21 5.28
N LYS A 102 17.66 -1.93 5.64
CA LYS A 102 18.68 -1.44 4.72
C LYS A 102 18.68 -2.36 3.48
N GLY A 103 18.21 -1.81 2.36
CA GLY A 103 18.27 -2.47 1.05
C GLY A 103 19.71 -2.64 0.62
#